data_AF-A0A1X2LT15-F1
#
_entry.id   AF-A0A1X2LT15-F1
#
_cell.length_a   1.000
_cell.length_b   1.000
_cell.length_c   1.000
_cell.angle_alpha   90.00
_cell.angle_beta   90.00
_cell.angle_gamma   90.00
#
_symmetry.space_group_name_H-M   'P 1'
#
loop_
_entity.id
_entity.type
_entity.pdbx_description
1 polymer ?
#
loop_
_entity_poly.entity_id
_entity_poly.type
_entity_poly.pdbx_seq_one_letter_code
_entity_poly.pdbx_strand_id
1 'polypeptide(L)'
;MQLRFDADVEAFRAEFAAFLDRHLPALLGPAEGFERPRSCSHIPQWARRWQRLLFDNGWLLPGNTEEFGGRDVLLAFVRTDAKLPKHRGISVLLIPTDTPGVVRRPFASVCDINDVDFNEVFFTDVRVPVQNLVGPLNGGWRVATGSLGHERVMLWMGYADLLHQLTVDFSPSGVLERDRYATLVMDSQALRLLGSATLARAARGEEDVPAQSVLKLLGSEALQRACADALNAAGLDGLVHPAVTAPFAALNLDSHYGSWFDRYARTFAATIAGGTSEIQRNIIAERILDLPRNQPARN
;
A
#
# COMPACT_ATOMS: atom_id res chain seq x y z
N MET A 1 -16.14 -5.22 -6.66
CA MET A 1 -15.65 -4.21 -7.59
C MET A 1 -16.58 -4.14 -8.78
N GLN A 2 -17.65 -3.37 -8.63
CA GLN A 2 -18.40 -2.83 -9.76
C GLN A 2 -17.45 -1.91 -10.53
N LEU A 3 -17.04 -2.27 -11.75
CA LEU A 3 -16.25 -1.38 -12.63
C LEU A 3 -17.12 -0.54 -13.56
N ARG A 4 -18.43 -0.83 -13.60
CA ARG A 4 -19.41 0.21 -13.88
C ARG A 4 -19.85 0.70 -12.54
N PHE A 5 -19.27 1.80 -12.11
CA PHE A 5 -19.81 2.43 -10.95
C PHE A 5 -21.18 3.02 -11.28
N ASP A 6 -21.95 3.35 -10.26
CA ASP A 6 -23.16 4.14 -10.50
C ASP A 6 -22.80 5.45 -11.22
N ALA A 7 -23.81 6.09 -11.80
CA ALA A 7 -23.61 7.31 -12.59
C ALA A 7 -22.88 8.40 -11.77
N ASP A 8 -23.11 8.44 -10.45
CA ASP A 8 -22.51 9.40 -9.55
C ASP A 8 -21.00 9.17 -9.39
N VAL A 9 -20.56 7.92 -9.23
CA VAL A 9 -19.14 7.60 -9.13
C VAL A 9 -18.43 7.70 -10.47
N GLU A 10 -19.07 7.37 -11.60
CA GLU A 10 -18.45 7.62 -12.93
C GLU A 10 -18.28 9.12 -13.19
N ALA A 11 -19.25 9.95 -12.79
CA ALA A 11 -19.13 11.41 -12.84
C ALA A 11 -17.97 11.90 -11.97
N PHE A 12 -17.85 11.41 -10.74
CA PHE A 12 -16.74 11.69 -9.84
C PHE A 12 -15.37 11.31 -10.45
N ARG A 13 -15.28 10.13 -11.08
CA ARG A 13 -14.04 9.68 -11.74
C ARG A 13 -13.68 10.56 -12.93
N ALA A 14 -14.66 10.96 -13.75
CA ALA A 14 -14.43 11.85 -14.88
C ALA A 14 -13.98 13.24 -14.42
N GLU A 15 -14.57 13.76 -13.34
CA GLU A 15 -14.14 15.00 -12.69
C GLU A 15 -12.68 14.91 -12.21
N PHE A 16 -12.33 13.82 -11.55
CA PHE A 16 -10.96 13.58 -11.08
C PHE A 16 -9.96 13.48 -12.23
N ALA A 17 -10.30 12.73 -13.30
CA ALA A 17 -9.45 12.61 -14.48
C ALA A 17 -9.22 13.98 -15.15
N ALA A 18 -10.28 14.77 -15.33
CA ALA A 18 -10.18 16.12 -15.87
C ALA A 18 -9.40 17.08 -14.96
N PHE A 19 -9.43 16.87 -13.64
CA PHE A 19 -8.55 17.57 -12.70
C PHE A 19 -7.09 17.17 -12.95
N LEU A 20 -6.79 15.87 -13.02
CA LEU A 20 -5.42 15.38 -13.31
C LEU A 20 -4.90 15.93 -14.64
N ASP A 21 -5.67 15.88 -15.72
CA ASP A 21 -5.26 16.38 -17.04
C ASP A 21 -4.86 17.87 -17.01
N ARG A 22 -5.50 18.67 -16.16
CA ARG A 22 -5.24 20.10 -16.03
C ARG A 22 -4.09 20.44 -15.08
N HIS A 23 -3.88 19.60 -14.06
CA HIS A 23 -3.09 19.97 -12.90
C HIS A 23 -1.90 19.04 -12.64
N LEU A 24 -1.84 17.87 -13.28
CA LEU A 24 -0.75 16.91 -13.09
C LEU A 24 0.57 17.65 -13.32
N PRO A 25 1.47 17.70 -12.32
CA PRO A 25 2.65 18.53 -12.47
C PRO A 25 3.50 17.91 -13.57
N ALA A 26 4.21 18.75 -14.34
CA ALA A 26 5.00 18.36 -15.52
C ALA A 26 6.28 17.56 -15.16
N LEU A 27 6.11 16.54 -14.32
CA LEU A 27 7.12 15.74 -13.62
C LEU A 27 7.68 14.58 -14.44
N LEU A 28 7.17 14.40 -15.66
CA LEU A 28 7.49 13.27 -16.52
C LEU A 28 8.72 13.51 -17.42
N GLY A 29 9.51 14.56 -17.15
CA GLY A 29 10.73 14.89 -17.90
C GLY A 29 11.95 15.15 -16.99
N PRO A 30 13.18 15.03 -17.53
CA PRO A 30 14.43 15.31 -16.81
C PRO A 30 14.60 16.82 -16.61
N ALA A 31 13.81 17.43 -15.74
CA ALA A 31 13.97 18.83 -15.38
C ALA A 31 14.98 18.95 -14.24
N GLU A 32 16.12 19.59 -14.52
CA GLU A 32 17.06 20.05 -13.50
C GLU A 32 16.33 20.86 -12.42
N GLY A 33 16.59 20.56 -11.14
CA GLY A 33 16.03 21.30 -9.99
C GLY A 33 14.91 20.62 -9.21
N PHE A 34 14.51 19.39 -9.56
CA PHE A 34 13.56 18.61 -8.76
C PHE A 34 14.22 17.94 -7.56
N GLU A 35 13.83 18.36 -6.36
CA GLU A 35 14.20 17.69 -5.12
C GLU A 35 13.47 16.35 -5.02
N ARG A 36 14.24 15.27 -4.88
CA ARG A 36 13.75 13.90 -4.70
C ARG A 36 13.23 13.70 -3.27
N PRO A 37 12.12 12.97 -3.05
CA PRO A 37 11.81 12.39 -1.75
C PRO A 37 12.98 11.52 -1.28
N ARG A 38 13.15 11.38 0.04
CA ARG A 38 14.23 10.59 0.65
C ARG A 38 13.74 9.59 1.71
N SER A 39 12.50 9.76 2.14
CA SER A 39 11.72 8.93 3.05
C SER A 39 10.24 9.26 2.80
N CYS A 40 9.29 8.47 3.31
CA CYS A 40 7.88 8.84 3.18
C CYS A 40 7.52 10.07 4.05
N SER A 41 8.32 10.34 5.08
CA SER A 41 8.30 11.56 5.90
C SER A 41 8.97 12.77 5.23
N HIS A 42 9.85 12.58 4.25
CA HIS A 42 10.46 13.66 3.48
C HIS A 42 9.63 13.99 2.24
N ILE A 43 8.73 14.96 2.38
CA ILE A 43 7.89 15.46 1.29
C ILE A 43 8.52 16.72 0.69
N PRO A 44 9.12 16.67 -0.52
CA PRO A 44 9.72 17.84 -1.15
C PRO A 44 8.69 18.93 -1.45
N GLN A 45 9.12 20.18 -1.60
CA GLN A 45 8.19 21.31 -1.80
C GLN A 45 7.20 21.12 -2.96
N TRP A 46 7.65 20.52 -4.06
CA TRP A 46 6.78 20.25 -5.20
C TRP A 46 5.66 19.25 -4.85
N ALA A 47 5.97 18.23 -4.06
CA ALA A 47 5.02 17.21 -3.62
C ALA A 47 4.04 17.81 -2.61
N ARG A 48 4.51 18.70 -1.73
CA ARG A 48 3.64 19.48 -0.83
C ARG A 48 2.64 20.34 -1.61
N ARG A 49 3.11 21.07 -2.64
CA ARG A 49 2.23 21.86 -3.53
C ARG A 49 1.20 20.98 -4.23
N TRP A 50 1.62 19.81 -4.71
CA TRP A 50 0.72 18.85 -5.34
C TRP A 50 -0.35 18.33 -4.35
N GLN A 51 0.04 17.92 -3.15
CA GLN A 51 -0.89 17.47 -2.11
C GLN A 51 -1.84 18.58 -1.67
N ARG A 52 -1.35 19.82 -1.53
CA ARG A 52 -2.20 20.98 -1.21
C ARG A 52 -3.21 21.25 -2.31
N LEU A 53 -2.80 21.15 -3.58
CA LEU A 53 -3.72 21.32 -4.71
C LEU A 53 -4.80 20.24 -4.73
N LEU A 54 -4.43 18.98 -4.46
CA LEU A 54 -5.38 17.89 -4.29
C LEU A 54 -6.39 18.21 -3.18
N PHE A 55 -5.91 18.64 -2.02
CA PHE A 55 -6.75 19.03 -0.88
C PHE A 55 -7.72 20.18 -1.19
N ASP A 56 -7.20 21.27 -1.76
CA ASP A 56 -7.98 22.48 -2.07
C ASP A 56 -9.11 22.18 -3.06
N ASN A 57 -8.98 21.09 -3.83
CA ASN A 57 -9.97 20.60 -4.80
C ASN A 57 -10.76 19.38 -4.29
N GLY A 58 -10.67 19.04 -3.00
CA GLY A 58 -11.45 17.95 -2.40
C GLY A 58 -10.91 16.54 -2.61
N TRP A 59 -9.73 16.38 -3.22
CA TRP A 59 -9.04 15.10 -3.42
C TRP A 59 -8.21 14.75 -2.18
N LEU A 60 -8.90 14.49 -1.07
CA LEU A 60 -8.35 14.46 0.28
C LEU A 60 -7.40 13.27 0.57
N LEU A 61 -6.24 13.54 1.17
CA LEU A 61 -5.43 12.58 1.95
C LEU A 61 -5.58 12.90 3.45
N PRO A 62 -6.60 12.35 4.14
CA PRO A 62 -7.02 12.87 5.44
C PRO A 62 -5.96 12.77 6.55
N GLY A 63 -5.10 11.74 6.48
CA GLY A 63 -4.09 11.47 7.52
C GLY A 63 -2.86 12.38 7.50
N ASN A 64 -2.60 13.10 6.39
CA ASN A 64 -1.48 14.04 6.32
C ASN A 64 -1.73 15.23 7.27
N THR A 65 -0.66 15.86 7.76
CA THR A 65 -0.80 17.13 8.48
C THR A 65 -1.38 18.21 7.57
N GLU A 66 -1.94 19.27 8.16
CA GLU A 66 -2.49 20.38 7.36
C GLU A 66 -1.43 21.08 6.49
N GLU A 67 -0.16 21.07 6.92
CA GLU A 67 1.00 21.55 6.14
C GLU A 67 1.14 20.80 4.81
N PHE A 68 0.78 19.51 4.80
CA PHE A 68 0.89 18.61 3.66
C PHE A 68 -0.46 18.34 2.99
N GLY A 69 -1.44 19.24 3.15
CA GLY A 69 -2.74 19.12 2.51
C GLY A 69 -3.60 17.98 3.04
N GLY A 70 -3.44 17.58 4.31
CA GLY A 70 -4.38 16.68 4.98
C GLY A 70 -5.24 17.37 6.03
N ARG A 71 -5.83 16.58 6.93
CA ARG A 71 -6.66 17.06 8.06
C ARG A 71 -6.08 16.63 9.41
N ASP A 72 -4.90 16.03 9.42
CA ASP A 72 -4.22 15.49 10.59
C ASP A 72 -5.15 14.61 11.45
N VAL A 73 -5.86 13.67 10.80
CA VAL A 73 -6.81 12.76 11.47
C VAL A 73 -6.40 11.29 11.39
N LEU A 74 -6.67 10.55 12.46
CA LEU A 74 -6.53 9.10 12.54
C LEU A 74 -7.84 8.43 12.15
N LEU A 75 -7.77 7.40 11.30
CA LEU A 75 -8.89 6.49 11.06
C LEU A 75 -8.81 5.32 12.05
N ALA A 76 -9.62 5.37 13.11
CA ALA A 76 -9.56 4.39 14.20
C ALA A 76 -10.73 3.42 14.18
N PHE A 77 -10.43 2.11 14.24
CA PHE A 77 -11.42 1.05 14.42
C PHE A 77 -11.56 0.73 15.90
N VAL A 78 -12.69 1.07 16.50
CA VAL A 78 -12.90 1.02 17.95
C VAL A 78 -14.02 0.05 18.34
N ARG A 79 -13.86 -0.63 19.47
CA ARG A 79 -14.91 -1.46 20.09
C ARG A 79 -15.97 -0.54 20.70
N THR A 80 -17.14 -0.47 20.08
CA THR A 80 -18.30 0.31 20.59
C THR A 80 -19.32 -0.53 21.33
N ASP A 81 -19.34 -1.84 21.10
CA ASP A 81 -20.16 -2.78 21.88
C ASP A 81 -19.37 -4.07 22.17
N ALA A 82 -19.04 -4.27 23.45
CA ALA A 82 -18.30 -5.43 23.95
C ALA A 82 -19.17 -6.70 24.11
N LYS A 83 -20.50 -6.56 24.10
CA LYS A 83 -21.44 -7.70 24.23
C LYS A 83 -21.72 -8.34 22.88
N LEU A 84 -21.56 -7.60 21.77
CA LEU A 84 -21.72 -8.13 20.43
C LEU A 84 -20.51 -8.98 20.01
N PRO A 85 -20.70 -9.97 19.10
CA PRO A 85 -19.60 -10.71 18.52
C PRO A 85 -18.53 -9.79 17.91
N LYS A 86 -17.28 -10.25 17.88
CA LYS A 86 -16.11 -9.42 17.54
C LYS A 86 -16.33 -8.49 16.34
N HIS A 87 -16.85 -8.97 15.22
CA HIS A 87 -17.05 -8.16 14.01
C HIS A 87 -18.32 -7.28 14.01
N ARG A 88 -19.25 -7.49 14.94
CA ARG A 88 -20.53 -6.78 15.01
C ARG A 88 -20.58 -5.63 16.02
N GLY A 89 -19.50 -5.40 16.78
CA GLY A 89 -19.44 -4.35 17.81
C GLY A 89 -18.30 -3.35 17.58
N ILE A 90 -17.86 -3.18 16.34
CA ILE A 90 -16.77 -2.26 15.96
C ILE A 90 -17.36 -1.09 15.19
N SER A 91 -16.87 0.12 15.46
CA SER A 91 -17.18 1.34 14.71
C SER A 91 -15.89 1.99 14.18
N VAL A 92 -16.02 2.90 13.22
CA VAL A 92 -14.88 3.66 12.68
C VAL A 92 -15.04 5.13 13.06
N LEU A 93 -13.98 5.73 13.61
CA LEU A 93 -13.94 7.14 13.99
C LEU A 93 -12.81 7.86 13.25
N LEU A 94 -13.07 9.09 12.84
CA LEU A 94 -12.02 10.06 12.51
C LEU A 94 -11.61 10.82 13.77
N ILE A 95 -10.38 10.66 14.21
CA ILE A 95 -9.89 11.27 15.46
C ILE A 95 -8.81 12.29 15.11
N PRO A 96 -9.07 13.60 15.29
CA PRO A 96 -8.03 14.63 15.17
C PRO A 96 -6.85 14.31 16.06
N THR A 97 -5.63 14.41 15.55
CA THR A 97 -4.44 13.98 16.28
C THR A 97 -4.05 14.93 17.43
N ASP A 98 -4.63 16.13 17.45
CA ASP A 98 -4.57 17.12 18.52
C ASP A 98 -5.66 16.92 19.60
N THR A 99 -6.54 15.93 19.45
CA THR A 99 -7.59 15.66 20.43
C THR A 99 -6.98 15.38 21.81
N PRO A 100 -7.44 16.05 22.89
CA PRO A 100 -6.93 15.80 24.24
C PRO A 100 -6.95 14.32 24.60
N GLY A 101 -5.79 13.81 25.07
CA GLY A 101 -5.61 12.40 25.40
C GLY A 101 -5.02 11.54 24.28
N VAL A 102 -4.89 12.05 23.05
CA VAL A 102 -4.15 11.39 21.97
C VAL A 102 -2.67 11.71 22.11
N VAL A 103 -1.82 10.68 22.12
CA VAL A 103 -0.36 10.82 22.12
C VAL A 103 0.23 9.99 20.99
N ARG A 104 0.97 10.65 20.09
CA ARG A 104 1.72 9.99 19.01
C ARG A 104 3.21 9.94 19.38
N ARG A 105 3.84 8.79 19.18
CA ARG A 105 5.28 8.60 19.35
C ARG A 105 5.87 7.98 18.08
N PRO A 106 6.48 8.77 17.21
CA PRO A 106 7.17 8.25 16.03
C PRO A 106 8.31 7.32 16.44
N PHE A 107 8.54 6.27 15.66
CA PHE A 107 9.69 5.39 15.83
C PHE A 107 10.27 4.97 14.48
N ALA A 108 11.57 4.70 14.48
CA ALA A 108 12.33 4.39 13.29
C ALA A 108 11.98 3.02 12.71
N SER A 109 11.96 2.94 11.38
CA SER A 109 11.92 1.68 10.63
C SER A 109 13.29 0.97 10.71
N VAL A 110 13.36 -0.25 10.19
CA VAL A 110 14.62 -1.00 10.08
C VAL A 110 15.61 -0.36 9.08
N CYS A 111 15.14 0.54 8.23
CA CYS A 111 15.92 1.07 7.12
C CYS A 111 16.89 2.18 7.56
N ASP A 112 16.44 3.14 8.38
CA ASP A 112 17.25 4.25 8.89
C ASP A 112 16.66 4.78 10.23
N ILE A 113 17.51 5.31 11.11
CA ILE A 113 17.08 5.89 12.40
C ILE A 113 16.18 7.13 12.24
N ASN A 114 16.29 7.81 11.10
CA ASN A 114 15.48 8.97 10.74
C ASN A 114 14.28 8.60 9.87
N ASP A 115 14.15 7.33 9.46
CA ASP A 115 12.97 6.82 8.76
C ASP A 115 11.85 6.56 9.77
N VAL A 116 11.21 7.64 10.22
CA VAL A 116 10.18 7.65 11.29
C VAL A 116 8.76 7.65 10.75
N ASP A 117 8.52 6.86 9.71
CA ASP A 117 7.23 6.76 9.03
C ASP A 117 6.16 6.01 9.87
N PHE A 118 6.57 5.33 10.96
CA PHE A 118 5.68 4.62 11.89
C PHE A 118 5.53 5.35 13.22
N ASN A 119 4.38 5.12 13.89
CA ASN A 119 4.04 5.74 15.16
C ASN A 119 3.39 4.72 16.10
N GLU A 120 3.74 4.78 17.39
CA GLU A 120 2.86 4.31 18.46
C GLU A 120 1.82 5.39 18.74
N VAL A 121 0.55 5.00 18.91
CA VAL A 121 -0.53 5.95 19.21
C VAL A 121 -1.28 5.48 20.45
N PHE A 122 -1.33 6.34 21.47
CA PHE A 122 -2.03 6.12 22.72
C PHE A 122 -3.30 6.97 22.78
N PHE A 123 -4.37 6.39 23.33
CA PHE A 123 -5.63 7.07 23.58
C PHE A 123 -5.97 6.97 25.06
N THR A 124 -5.89 8.10 25.78
CA THR A 124 -6.22 8.20 27.22
C THR A 124 -7.43 9.09 27.42
N ASP A 125 -8.58 8.51 27.74
CA ASP A 125 -9.85 9.23 27.96
C ASP A 125 -10.26 10.19 26.82
N VAL A 126 -9.88 9.83 25.59
CA VAL A 126 -10.14 10.62 24.38
C VAL A 126 -11.64 10.71 24.12
N ARG A 127 -12.16 11.94 23.98
CA ARG A 127 -13.55 12.22 23.65
C ARG A 127 -13.68 12.62 22.20
N VAL A 128 -14.47 11.87 21.44
CA VAL A 128 -14.67 12.09 20.00
C VAL A 128 -16.15 12.42 19.73
N PRO A 129 -16.48 13.48 18.98
CA PRO A 129 -17.86 13.81 18.62
C PRO A 129 -18.51 12.70 17.78
N VAL A 130 -19.82 12.51 17.94
CA VAL A 130 -20.58 11.49 17.17
C VAL A 130 -20.54 11.75 15.66
N GLN A 131 -20.42 13.01 15.23
CA GLN A 131 -20.31 13.36 13.81
C GLN A 131 -19.02 12.83 13.14
N ASN A 132 -18.03 12.42 13.92
CA ASN A 132 -16.80 11.83 13.42
C ASN A 132 -16.94 10.31 13.16
N LEU A 133 -18.11 9.74 13.42
CA LEU A 133 -18.44 8.35 13.11
C LEU A 133 -18.53 8.15 11.59
N VAL A 134 -17.71 7.23 11.08
CA VAL A 134 -17.73 6.84 9.67
C VAL A 134 -18.65 5.63 9.51
N GLY A 135 -19.79 5.86 8.85
CA GLY A 135 -20.83 4.86 8.66
C GLY A 135 -21.71 4.64 9.91
N PRO A 136 -22.50 3.55 9.95
CA PRO A 136 -23.38 3.28 11.09
C PRO A 136 -22.62 2.86 12.35
N LEU A 137 -23.18 3.18 13.52
CA LEU A 137 -22.70 2.64 14.81
C LEU A 137 -22.68 1.11 14.74
N ASN A 138 -21.59 0.50 15.21
CA ASN A 138 -21.32 -0.95 15.14
C ASN A 138 -21.14 -1.51 13.71
N GLY A 139 -21.16 -0.66 12.67
CA GLY A 139 -21.00 -1.01 11.26
C GLY A 139 -19.57 -1.01 10.75
N GLY A 140 -18.58 -0.82 11.62
CA GLY A 140 -17.19 -0.57 11.25
C GLY A 140 -16.48 -1.74 10.58
N TRP A 141 -16.92 -2.98 10.82
CA TRP A 141 -16.35 -4.14 10.12
C TRP A 141 -16.62 -4.10 8.61
N ARG A 142 -17.79 -3.60 8.19
CA ARG A 142 -18.10 -3.42 6.76
C ARG A 142 -17.19 -2.38 6.11
N VAL A 143 -16.85 -1.32 6.85
CA VAL A 143 -15.89 -0.30 6.41
C VAL A 143 -14.49 -0.92 6.27
N ALA A 144 -14.04 -1.69 7.28
CA ALA A 144 -12.75 -2.37 7.28
C ALA A 144 -12.61 -3.32 6.08
N THR A 145 -13.59 -4.20 5.85
CA THR A 145 -13.52 -5.20 4.77
C THR A 145 -13.61 -4.55 3.39
N GLY A 146 -14.39 -3.47 3.24
CA GLY A 146 -14.42 -2.68 2.01
C GLY A 146 -13.07 -2.04 1.69
N SER A 147 -12.42 -1.43 2.69
CA SER A 147 -11.09 -0.83 2.55
C SER A 147 -10.02 -1.86 2.22
N LEU A 148 -9.96 -2.97 2.98
CA LEU A 148 -8.98 -4.05 2.80
C LEU A 148 -9.13 -4.78 1.45
N GLY A 149 -10.31 -4.77 0.85
CA GLY A 149 -10.52 -5.30 -0.50
C GLY A 149 -9.85 -4.41 -1.56
N HIS A 150 -10.07 -3.10 -1.50
CA HIS A 150 -9.41 -2.14 -2.40
C HIS A 150 -7.90 -2.10 -2.20
N GLU A 151 -7.45 -2.12 -0.95
CA GLU A 151 -6.02 -2.16 -0.61
C GLU A 151 -5.33 -3.35 -1.28
N ARG A 152 -5.94 -4.55 -1.26
CA ARG A 152 -5.36 -5.73 -1.91
C ARG A 152 -5.21 -5.59 -3.42
N VAL A 153 -6.14 -4.90 -4.09
CA VAL A 153 -6.01 -4.57 -5.52
C VAL A 153 -4.81 -3.65 -5.74
N MET A 154 -4.69 -2.58 -4.94
CA MET A 154 -3.58 -1.64 -5.05
C MET A 154 -2.22 -2.31 -4.75
N LEU A 155 -2.16 -3.21 -3.76
CA LEU A 155 -0.95 -3.90 -3.37
C LEU A 155 -0.38 -4.76 -4.50
N TRP A 156 -1.18 -5.63 -5.12
CA TRP A 156 -0.64 -6.49 -6.18
C TRP A 156 -0.22 -5.67 -7.40
N MET A 157 -0.92 -4.58 -7.72
CA MET A 157 -0.54 -3.66 -8.80
C MET A 157 0.80 -2.99 -8.49
N GLY A 158 1.00 -2.52 -7.25
CA GLY A 158 2.28 -2.00 -6.79
C GLY A 158 3.41 -3.02 -6.89
N TYR A 159 3.16 -4.28 -6.53
CA TYR A 159 4.15 -5.35 -6.70
C TYR A 159 4.46 -5.64 -8.17
N ALA A 160 3.46 -5.61 -9.05
CA ALA A 160 3.65 -5.81 -10.49
C ALA A 160 4.47 -4.67 -11.12
N ASP A 161 4.31 -3.44 -10.65
CA ASP A 161 5.14 -2.30 -11.03
C ASP A 161 6.57 -2.46 -10.51
N LEU A 162 6.76 -2.74 -9.22
CA LEU A 162 8.08 -2.94 -8.61
C LEU A 162 8.86 -4.09 -9.26
N LEU A 163 8.21 -5.24 -9.51
CA LEU A 163 8.83 -6.36 -10.23
C LEU A 163 9.26 -5.96 -11.64
N HIS A 164 8.42 -5.21 -12.36
CA HIS A 164 8.81 -4.72 -13.68
C HIS A 164 9.98 -3.75 -13.62
N GLN A 165 10.00 -2.82 -12.69
CA GLN A 165 11.12 -1.90 -12.53
C GLN A 165 12.41 -2.64 -12.18
N LEU A 166 12.34 -3.67 -11.34
CA LEU A 166 13.48 -4.54 -11.06
C LEU A 166 14.02 -5.23 -12.31
N THR A 167 13.20 -5.55 -13.32
CA THR A 167 13.73 -6.09 -14.59
C THR A 167 14.62 -5.10 -15.35
N VAL A 168 14.48 -3.80 -15.06
CA VAL A 168 15.29 -2.72 -15.64
C VAL A 168 16.50 -2.41 -14.75
N ASP A 169 16.29 -2.32 -13.44
CA ASP A 169 17.32 -1.90 -12.48
C ASP A 169 18.34 -3.01 -12.18
N PHE A 170 17.92 -4.28 -12.17
CA PHE A 170 18.78 -5.41 -11.85
C PHE A 170 19.53 -5.87 -13.10
N SER A 171 20.86 -5.75 -13.07
CA SER A 171 21.78 -6.23 -14.11
C SER A 171 22.46 -7.54 -13.69
N PRO A 172 21.95 -8.72 -14.11
CA PRO A 172 22.50 -10.01 -13.69
C PRO A 172 23.85 -10.33 -14.35
N SER A 173 24.76 -10.90 -13.57
CA SER A 173 26.10 -11.35 -13.98
C SER A 173 26.31 -12.85 -13.71
N GLY A 174 27.03 -13.54 -14.60
CA GLY A 174 27.22 -14.98 -14.46
C GLY A 174 25.95 -15.82 -14.63
N VAL A 175 26.06 -17.14 -14.44
CA VAL A 175 24.99 -18.09 -14.79
C VAL A 175 23.84 -18.07 -13.77
N LEU A 176 24.16 -18.06 -12.47
CA LEU A 176 23.15 -18.13 -11.41
C LEU A 176 22.26 -16.88 -11.37
N GLU A 177 22.83 -15.69 -11.54
CA GLU A 177 22.05 -14.44 -11.50
C GLU A 177 21.16 -14.32 -12.73
N ARG A 178 21.60 -14.80 -13.91
CA ARG A 178 20.75 -14.84 -15.10
C ARG A 178 19.56 -15.78 -14.95
N ASP A 179 19.74 -16.91 -14.27
CA ASP A 179 18.65 -17.85 -13.97
C ASP A 179 17.62 -17.23 -13.00
N ARG A 180 18.09 -16.58 -11.93
CA ARG A 180 17.25 -15.82 -10.99
C ARG A 180 16.53 -14.65 -11.67
N TYR A 181 17.23 -13.91 -12.53
CA TYR A 181 16.64 -12.84 -13.34
C TYR A 181 15.55 -13.38 -14.28
N ALA A 182 15.73 -14.57 -14.87
CA ALA A 182 14.68 -15.21 -15.66
C ALA A 182 13.43 -15.48 -14.80
N THR A 183 13.60 -15.93 -13.55
CA THR A 183 12.48 -16.08 -12.60
C THR A 183 11.78 -14.75 -12.31
N LEU A 184 12.53 -13.67 -12.06
CA LEU A 184 11.97 -12.32 -11.90
C LEU A 184 11.14 -11.90 -13.13
N VAL A 185 11.67 -12.09 -14.34
CA VAL A 185 10.95 -11.75 -15.58
C VAL A 185 9.67 -12.58 -15.69
N MET A 186 9.74 -13.89 -15.43
CA MET A 186 8.57 -14.77 -15.46
C MET A 186 7.51 -14.37 -14.43
N ASP A 187 7.91 -14.11 -13.18
CA ASP A 187 7.00 -13.72 -12.09
C ASP A 187 6.35 -12.35 -12.40
N SER A 188 7.10 -11.39 -12.94
CA SER A 188 6.58 -10.08 -13.37
C SER A 188 5.50 -10.23 -14.44
N GLN A 189 5.75 -11.05 -15.47
CA GLN A 189 4.77 -11.31 -16.53
C GLN A 189 3.56 -12.10 -16.02
N ALA A 190 3.79 -13.14 -15.21
CA ALA A 190 2.72 -13.94 -14.62
C ALA A 190 1.78 -13.08 -13.77
N LEU A 191 2.32 -12.24 -12.88
CA LEU A 191 1.52 -11.36 -12.04
C LEU A 191 0.71 -10.36 -12.86
N ARG A 192 1.32 -9.74 -13.89
CA ARG A 192 0.62 -8.82 -14.80
C ARG A 192 -0.50 -9.51 -15.58
N LEU A 193 -0.26 -10.69 -16.12
CA LEU A 193 -1.26 -11.45 -16.89
C LEU A 193 -2.42 -11.92 -16.00
N LEU A 194 -2.12 -12.53 -14.84
CA LEU A 194 -3.12 -12.96 -13.88
C LEU A 194 -3.95 -11.78 -13.37
N GLY A 195 -3.30 -10.67 -13.01
CA GLY A 195 -3.97 -9.46 -12.56
C GLY A 195 -4.86 -8.84 -13.63
N SER A 196 -4.36 -8.75 -14.87
CA SER A 196 -5.14 -8.26 -16.02
C SER A 196 -6.36 -9.14 -16.30
N ALA A 197 -6.22 -10.46 -16.23
CA ALA A 197 -7.33 -11.39 -16.36
C ALA A 197 -8.37 -11.20 -15.25
N THR A 198 -7.95 -11.05 -14.00
CA THR A 198 -8.84 -10.75 -12.87
C THR A 198 -9.58 -9.43 -13.06
N LEU A 199 -8.89 -8.38 -13.51
CA LEU A 199 -9.52 -7.10 -13.83
C LEU A 199 -10.53 -7.22 -14.98
N ALA A 200 -10.20 -7.96 -16.04
CA ALA A 200 -11.08 -8.18 -17.17
C ALA A 200 -12.34 -8.97 -16.79
N ARG A 201 -12.23 -9.97 -15.89
CA ARG A 201 -13.38 -10.70 -15.33
C ARG A 201 -14.25 -9.79 -14.47
N ALA A 202 -13.63 -9.01 -13.57
CA ALA A 202 -14.33 -8.01 -12.78
C ALA A 202 -15.08 -7.00 -13.67
N ALA A 203 -14.51 -6.60 -14.81
CA ALA A 203 -15.13 -5.68 -15.76
C ALA A 203 -16.41 -6.23 -16.41
N ARG A 204 -16.58 -7.56 -16.43
CA ARG A 204 -17.80 -8.24 -16.88
C ARG A 204 -18.77 -8.57 -15.74
N GLY A 205 -18.46 -8.16 -14.50
CA GLY A 205 -19.23 -8.50 -13.31
C GLY A 205 -18.95 -9.91 -12.75
N GLU A 206 -17.92 -10.60 -13.26
CA GLU A 206 -17.51 -11.94 -12.84
C GLU A 206 -16.44 -11.86 -11.73
N GLU A 207 -16.69 -11.07 -10.68
CA GLU A 207 -15.67 -10.83 -9.67
C GLU A 207 -15.47 -12.02 -8.72
N ASP A 208 -14.20 -12.38 -8.53
CA ASP A 208 -13.75 -13.36 -7.55
C ASP A 208 -12.80 -12.67 -6.56
N VAL A 209 -13.38 -12.15 -5.46
CA VAL A 209 -12.62 -11.44 -4.43
C VAL A 209 -11.58 -12.34 -3.74
N PRO A 210 -11.89 -13.60 -3.37
CA PRO A 210 -10.88 -14.54 -2.88
C PRO A 210 -9.71 -14.76 -3.85
N ALA A 211 -9.93 -14.81 -5.16
CA ALA A 211 -8.85 -14.99 -6.13
C ALA A 211 -7.78 -13.89 -6.08
N GLN A 212 -8.09 -12.70 -5.58
CA GLN A 212 -7.09 -11.64 -5.37
C GLN A 212 -6.02 -12.01 -4.32
N SER A 213 -6.31 -12.95 -3.42
CA SER A 213 -5.32 -13.48 -2.47
C SER A 213 -4.17 -14.19 -3.18
N VAL A 214 -4.41 -14.78 -4.36
CA VAL A 214 -3.34 -15.37 -5.19
C VAL A 214 -2.39 -14.29 -5.69
N LEU A 215 -2.92 -13.17 -6.20
CA LEU A 215 -2.13 -12.06 -6.72
C LEU A 215 -1.30 -11.39 -5.61
N LYS A 216 -1.92 -11.13 -4.45
CA LYS A 216 -1.21 -10.56 -3.30
C LYS A 216 -0.08 -11.47 -2.83
N LEU A 217 -0.37 -12.76 -2.67
CA LEU A 217 0.61 -13.74 -2.21
C LEU A 217 1.78 -13.85 -3.19
N LEU A 218 1.50 -14.14 -4.46
CA LEU A 218 2.51 -14.23 -5.52
C LEU A 218 3.35 -12.96 -5.60
N GLY A 219 2.70 -11.79 -5.69
CA GLY A 219 3.42 -10.52 -5.86
C GLY A 219 4.31 -10.17 -4.68
N SER A 220 3.84 -10.36 -3.44
CA SER A 220 4.64 -10.05 -2.25
C SER A 220 5.87 -10.97 -2.11
N GLU A 221 5.72 -12.26 -2.38
CA GLU A 221 6.82 -13.23 -2.25
C GLU A 221 7.81 -13.15 -3.43
N ALA A 222 7.30 -12.95 -4.65
CA ALA A 222 8.14 -12.71 -5.82
C ALA A 222 8.97 -11.43 -5.64
N LEU A 223 8.37 -10.35 -5.13
CA LEU A 223 9.08 -9.11 -4.87
C LEU A 223 10.18 -9.30 -3.81
N GLN A 224 9.88 -9.96 -2.69
CA GLN A 224 10.88 -10.24 -1.66
C GLN A 224 12.04 -11.07 -2.20
N ARG A 225 11.76 -12.12 -3.00
CA ARG A 225 12.79 -12.94 -3.63
C ARG A 225 13.64 -12.13 -4.63
N ALA A 226 13.00 -11.36 -5.51
CA ALA A 226 13.69 -10.55 -6.51
C ALA A 226 14.58 -9.48 -5.89
N CYS A 227 14.12 -8.78 -4.84
CA CYS A 227 14.94 -7.83 -4.10
C CYS A 227 16.12 -8.53 -3.39
N ALA A 228 15.91 -9.73 -2.85
CA ALA A 228 16.99 -10.51 -2.25
C ALA A 228 18.04 -10.90 -3.30
N ASP A 229 17.61 -11.34 -4.48
CA ASP A 229 18.52 -11.71 -5.57
C ASP A 229 19.32 -10.51 -6.07
N ALA A 230 18.68 -9.35 -6.25
CA ALA A 230 19.35 -8.11 -6.65
C ALA A 230 20.35 -7.63 -5.58
N LEU A 231 19.98 -7.67 -4.30
CA LEU A 231 20.88 -7.35 -3.19
C LEU A 231 22.10 -8.27 -3.15
N ASN A 232 21.89 -9.58 -3.29
CA ASN A 232 22.98 -10.55 -3.28
C ASN A 232 23.92 -10.37 -4.48
N ALA A 233 23.38 -10.10 -5.67
CA ALA A 233 24.17 -9.85 -6.87
C ALA A 233 25.03 -8.57 -6.76
N ALA A 234 24.50 -7.53 -6.08
CA ALA A 234 25.26 -6.32 -5.80
C ALA A 234 26.40 -6.53 -4.77
N GLY A 235 26.43 -7.66 -4.07
CA GLY A 235 27.47 -7.99 -3.10
C GLY A 235 27.61 -6.93 -2.00
N LEU A 236 28.86 -6.54 -1.71
CA LEU A 236 29.16 -5.54 -0.67
C LEU A 236 28.59 -4.16 -1.02
N ASP A 237 28.56 -3.79 -2.30
CA ASP A 237 28.02 -2.50 -2.76
C ASP A 237 26.50 -2.40 -2.50
N GLY A 238 25.82 -3.54 -2.44
CA GLY A 238 24.40 -3.62 -2.08
C GLY A 238 24.07 -3.17 -0.66
N LEU A 239 25.06 -3.17 0.24
CA LEU A 239 24.92 -2.76 1.64
C LEU A 239 25.17 -1.26 1.85
N VAL A 240 25.61 -0.52 0.83
CA VAL A 240 25.77 0.94 0.93
C VAL A 240 24.40 1.57 1.11
N HIS A 241 24.20 2.25 2.25
CA HIS A 241 22.96 2.94 2.58
C HIS A 241 23.27 4.28 3.28
N PRO A 242 22.64 5.39 2.88
CA PRO A 242 21.69 5.50 1.76
C PRO A 242 22.39 5.42 0.39
N ALA A 243 21.69 4.91 -0.62
CA ALA A 243 22.12 4.88 -2.02
C ALA A 243 20.90 4.94 -2.96
N VAL A 244 21.15 5.22 -4.24
CA VAL A 244 20.11 5.24 -5.28
C VAL A 244 20.44 4.19 -6.32
N THR A 245 19.50 3.27 -6.55
CA THR A 245 19.66 2.13 -7.47
C THR A 245 18.81 2.22 -8.73
N ALA A 246 17.95 3.24 -8.84
CA ALA A 246 17.09 3.44 -10.00
C ALA A 246 16.99 4.92 -10.44
N PRO A 247 16.70 5.19 -11.73
CA PRO A 247 16.43 6.53 -12.23
C PRO A 247 15.33 7.26 -11.45
N PHE A 248 15.35 8.59 -11.48
CA PHE A 248 14.28 9.38 -10.85
C PHE A 248 12.96 9.23 -11.60
N ALA A 249 11.92 8.90 -10.84
CA ALA A 249 10.53 8.99 -11.23
C ALA A 249 9.78 9.71 -10.11
N ALA A 250 9.18 10.86 -10.40
CA ALA A 250 8.66 11.75 -9.38
C ALA A 250 7.53 11.16 -8.53
N LEU A 251 6.75 10.23 -9.10
CA LEU A 251 5.63 9.60 -8.41
C LEU A 251 6.01 8.25 -7.76
N ASN A 252 7.28 7.85 -7.84
CA ASN A 252 7.74 6.62 -7.20
C ASN A 252 8.04 6.86 -5.71
N LEU A 253 7.83 5.81 -4.91
CA LEU A 253 8.21 5.76 -3.50
C LEU A 253 9.66 5.29 -3.34
N ASP A 254 10.23 5.39 -2.15
CA ASP A 254 11.62 4.98 -1.90
C ASP A 254 11.88 3.50 -2.23
N SER A 255 10.85 2.63 -2.10
CA SER A 255 10.95 1.20 -2.46
C SER A 255 11.28 0.96 -3.95
N HIS A 256 11.11 1.96 -4.81
CA HIS A 256 11.41 1.87 -6.23
C HIS A 256 12.86 2.23 -6.57
N TYR A 257 13.56 3.02 -5.76
CA TYR A 257 14.88 3.55 -6.13
C TYR A 257 15.93 3.60 -5.02
N GLY A 258 15.57 3.31 -3.77
CA GLY A 258 16.50 3.32 -2.63
C GLY A 258 17.64 2.31 -2.78
N SER A 259 18.50 2.20 -1.75
CA SER A 259 19.60 1.23 -1.80
C SER A 259 19.07 -0.20 -1.94
N TRP A 260 19.89 -1.14 -2.42
CA TRP A 260 19.48 -2.54 -2.53
C TRP A 260 19.07 -3.11 -1.17
N PHE A 261 19.80 -2.75 -0.10
CA PHE A 261 19.42 -3.06 1.27
C PHE A 261 18.02 -2.53 1.62
N ASP A 262 17.75 -1.25 1.38
CA ASP A 262 16.46 -0.62 1.71
C ASP A 262 15.30 -1.28 0.94
N ARG A 263 15.46 -1.44 -0.38
CA ARG A 263 14.47 -2.12 -1.25
C ARG A 263 14.17 -3.53 -0.77
N TYR A 264 15.17 -4.29 -0.31
CA TYR A 264 14.98 -5.61 0.28
C TYR A 264 14.33 -5.55 1.67
N ALA A 265 14.80 -4.71 2.57
CA ALA A 265 14.30 -4.60 3.94
C ALA A 265 12.81 -4.21 3.98
N ARG A 266 12.36 -3.35 3.08
CA ARG A 266 10.93 -2.99 2.96
C ARG A 266 10.05 -4.14 2.49
N THR A 267 10.58 -5.17 1.82
CA THR A 267 9.78 -6.31 1.35
C THR A 267 9.21 -7.17 2.47
N PHE A 268 9.79 -7.14 3.67
CA PHE A 268 9.23 -7.85 4.82
C PHE A 268 7.84 -7.33 5.19
N ALA A 269 7.58 -6.03 5.02
CA ALA A 269 6.24 -5.49 5.20
C ALA A 269 5.26 -6.02 4.13
N ALA A 270 5.71 -6.29 2.90
CA ALA A 270 4.85 -6.76 1.81
C ALA A 270 4.22 -8.13 2.10
N THR A 271 4.93 -9.03 2.78
CA THR A 271 4.41 -10.36 3.14
C THR A 271 3.51 -10.33 4.37
N ILE A 272 3.46 -9.22 5.12
CA ILE A 272 2.69 -9.05 6.36
C ILE A 272 1.47 -8.13 6.17
N ALA A 273 1.69 -6.93 5.64
CA ALA A 273 0.67 -5.90 5.44
C ALA A 273 -0.38 -6.32 4.39
N GLY A 274 -1.59 -5.75 4.47
CA GLY A 274 -2.73 -6.16 3.64
C GLY A 274 -3.21 -7.60 3.86
N GLY A 275 -2.78 -8.23 4.96
CA GLY A 275 -3.03 -9.62 5.34
C GLY A 275 -1.83 -10.52 5.03
N THR A 276 -1.34 -11.22 6.05
CA THR A 276 -0.10 -12.00 5.98
C THR A 276 -0.17 -13.10 4.93
N SER A 277 0.97 -13.54 4.41
CA SER A 277 1.05 -14.65 3.45
C SER A 277 0.37 -15.93 3.96
N GLU A 278 0.42 -16.22 5.25
CA GLU A 278 -0.28 -17.35 5.89
C GLU A 278 -1.80 -17.19 5.81
N ILE A 279 -2.31 -15.99 6.09
CA ILE A 279 -3.74 -15.71 5.96
C ILE A 279 -4.18 -15.79 4.49
N GLN A 280 -3.37 -15.33 3.54
CA GLN A 280 -3.67 -15.50 2.12
C GLN A 280 -3.73 -16.98 1.73
N ARG A 281 -2.79 -17.81 2.19
CA ARG A 281 -2.82 -19.27 1.96
C ARG A 281 -4.09 -19.91 2.53
N ASN A 282 -4.52 -19.51 3.72
CA ASN A 282 -5.78 -19.99 4.30
C ASN A 282 -6.99 -19.57 3.45
N ILE A 283 -7.03 -18.33 2.96
CA ILE A 283 -8.10 -17.86 2.07
C ILE A 283 -8.13 -18.67 0.77
N ILE A 284 -6.97 -18.90 0.16
CA ILE A 284 -6.85 -19.71 -1.08
C ILE A 284 -7.34 -21.14 -0.81
N ALA A 285 -6.87 -21.78 0.25
CA ALA A 285 -7.27 -23.12 0.63
C ALA A 285 -8.78 -23.23 0.86
N GLU A 286 -9.34 -22.36 1.71
CA GLU A 286 -10.73 -22.48 2.16
C GLU A 286 -11.76 -21.94 1.18
N ARG A 287 -11.42 -20.90 0.40
CA ARG A 287 -12.42 -20.16 -0.42
C ARG A 287 -12.24 -20.32 -1.92
N ILE A 288 -11.09 -20.84 -2.37
CA ILE A 288 -10.84 -21.10 -3.79
C ILE A 288 -10.78 -22.60 -4.04
N LEU A 289 -10.13 -23.35 -3.15
CA LEU A 289 -9.96 -24.80 -3.26
C LEU A 289 -10.98 -25.61 -2.44
N ASP A 290 -11.91 -24.93 -1.75
CA ASP A 290 -12.95 -25.53 -0.90
C ASP A 290 -12.42 -26.53 0.15
N LEU A 291 -11.19 -26.33 0.62
CA LEU A 291 -10.60 -27.16 1.67
C LEU A 291 -11.25 -26.87 3.04
N PRO A 292 -11.35 -27.87 3.93
CA PRO A 292 -11.90 -27.66 5.26
C PRO A 292 -11.13 -26.60 6.05
N ARG A 293 -11.87 -25.81 6.83
CA ARG A 293 -11.28 -24.86 7.79
C ARG A 293 -10.37 -25.55 8.78
N ASN A 294 -9.22 -24.95 9.03
CA ASN A 294 -8.31 -25.39 10.07
C ASN A 294 -9.00 -25.21 11.43
N GLN A 295 -9.57 -26.30 11.98
CA GLN A 295 -10.11 -26.28 13.33
C GLN A 295 -8.90 -26.23 14.26
N PRO A 296 -8.80 -25.27 15.20
CA PRO A 296 -7.77 -25.35 16.21
C PRO A 296 -7.91 -26.72 16.89
N ALA A 297 -6.79 -27.44 17.03
CA ALA A 297 -6.77 -28.68 17.78
C ALA A 297 -7.48 -28.41 19.11
N ARG A 298 -8.53 -29.19 19.41
CA ARG A 298 -9.15 -29.17 20.72
C ARG A 298 -8.11 -29.74 21.68
N ASN A 299 -7.32 -28.85 22.29
CA ASN A 299 -6.54 -29.14 23.48
C ASN A 299 -7.44 -28.96 24.71
#